data_AF-A0A392TC64-F1
#
_entry.id   AF-A0A392TC64-F1
#
_cell.length_a   1.000
_cell.length_b   1.000
_cell.length_c   1.000
_cell.angle_alpha   90.00
_cell.angle_beta   90.00
_cell.angle_gamma   90.00
#
_symmetry.space_group_name_H-M   'P 1'
#
loop_
_entity.id
_entity.type
_entity.pdbx_description
1 polymer ?
#
loop_
_entity_poly.entity_id
_entity_poly.type
_entity_poly.pdbx_seq_one_letter_code
_entity_poly.pdbx_strand_id
1 'polypeptide(L)' 'MFVPEWKWDSIAMDFISGLPRTSKGHDMIWVVVDMLTNSAHFIAIKT' A
#
# COMPACT_ATOMS: atom_id res chain seq x y z
N MET A 1 2.62 5.53 23.57
CA MET A 1 2.69 4.41 22.63
C MET A 1 1.26 4.09 22.22
N PHE A 2 0.86 4.38 20.98
CA PHE A 2 -0.48 4.07 20.50
C PHE A 2 -0.45 2.64 19.95
N VAL A 3 -1.22 1.75 20.54
CA VAL A 3 -1.40 0.38 20.04
C VAL A 3 -2.79 0.32 19.42
N PRO A 4 -2.93 0.11 18.10
CA PRO A 4 -4.24 -0.06 17.48
C PRO A 4 -4.97 -1.27 18.08
N GLU A 5 -6.28 -1.17 18.28
CA GLU A 5 -7.08 -2.22 18.93
C GLU A 5 -7.76 -3.14 17.90
N TRP A 6 -7.98 -2.61 16.69
CA TRP A 6 -8.67 -3.30 15.61
C TRP A 6 -7.94 -3.19 14.26
N LYS A 7 -8.28 -4.11 13.37
CA LYS A 7 -7.77 -4.10 11.99
C LYS A 7 -8.19 -2.78 11.35
N TRP A 8 -7.24 -2.09 10.70
CA TRP A 8 -7.43 -0.80 10.04
C TRP A 8 -7.52 0.43 10.95
N ASP A 9 -7.31 0.31 12.26
CA ASP A 9 -7.27 1.46 13.18
C ASP A 9 -6.04 2.35 12.95
N SER A 10 -4.95 1.77 12.47
CA SER A 10 -3.72 2.48 12.15
C SER A 10 -3.16 1.94 10.85
N ILE A 11 -3.20 2.78 9.82
CA ILE A 11 -2.77 2.45 8.47
C ILE A 11 -1.67 3.42 8.07
N ALA A 12 -0.56 2.90 7.56
CA ALA A 12 0.40 3.68 6.79
C ALA A 12 0.13 3.48 5.30
N MET A 13 0.17 4.56 4.52
CA MET A 13 -0.04 4.52 3.07
C MET A 13 1.10 5.22 2.36
N ASP A 14 1.57 4.63 1.26
CA ASP A 14 2.58 5.23 0.40
C ASP A 14 2.40 4.80 -1.05
N PHE A 15 3.05 5.52 -1.95
CA PHE A 15 2.91 5.40 -3.39
C PHE A 15 4.29 5.30 -4.04
N ILE A 16 4.50 4.23 -4.79
CA ILE A 16 5.72 4.03 -5.57
C ILE A 16 5.38 4.31 -7.04
N SER A 17 5.81 5.47 -7.54
CA SER A 17 5.66 5.90 -8.93
C SER A 17 6.96 5.81 -9.72
N GLY A 18 6.88 5.93 -11.05
CA GLY A 18 8.06 5.91 -11.93
C GLY A 18 8.58 4.50 -12.22
N LEU A 19 7.73 3.48 -12.04
CA LEU A 19 8.08 2.11 -12.38
C LEU A 19 7.98 1.91 -13.91
N PRO A 20 8.77 0.99 -14.48
CA PRO A 20 8.58 0.56 -15.86
C PRO A 20 7.14 0.08 -16.07
N ARG A 21 6.49 0.62 -17.10
CA ARG A 21 5.10 0.30 -17.40
C ARG A 21 4.96 -1.17 -17.80
N THR A 22 4.12 -1.90 -17.09
CA THR A 22 3.76 -3.29 -17.41
C THR A 22 2.99 -3.37 -18.73
N SER A 23 2.93 -4.56 -19.34
CA SER A 23 2.13 -4.80 -20.56
C SER A 23 0.65 -4.44 -20.39
N LYS A 24 0.13 -4.54 -19.16
CA LYS A 24 -1.25 -4.16 -18.80
C LYS A 24 -1.42 -2.66 -18.52
N GLY A 25 -0.35 -1.87 -18.57
CA GLY A 25 -0.39 -0.41 -18.40
C GLY A 25 -0.21 0.10 -16.97
N HIS A 26 0.09 -0.77 -15.98
CA HIS A 26 0.41 -0.31 -14.62
C HIS A 26 1.84 0.20 -14.56
N ASP A 27 2.05 1.32 -13.93
CA ASP A 27 3.33 2.03 -13.75
C ASP A 27 3.54 2.55 -12.32
N MET A 28 2.63 2.17 -11.42
CA MET A 28 2.61 2.62 -10.04
C MET A 28 2.12 1.50 -9.11
N ILE A 29 2.60 1.50 -7.87
CA ILE A 29 2.12 0.63 -6.79
C ILE A 29 1.63 1.50 -5.64
N TRP A 30 0.40 1.25 -5.18
CA TRP A 30 -0.12 1.76 -3.93
C TRP A 30 0.14 0.73 -2.83
N VAL A 31 0.85 1.15 -1.79
CA VAL A 31 1.18 0.34 -0.63
C VAL A 31 0.28 0.77 0.54
N VAL A 32 -0.39 -0.20 1.15
CA VAL A 32 -1.22 -0.01 2.35
C VAL A 32 -0.73 -0.97 3.42
N VAL A 33 -0.28 -0.45 4.55
CA VAL A 33 0.25 -1.24 5.67
C VAL A 33 -0.69 -1.10 6.86
N ASP A 34 -1.23 -2.23 7.33
CA ASP A 34 -1.96 -2.30 8.59
C ASP A 34 -0.98 -2.49 9.74
N MET A 35 -0.82 -1.47 10.58
CA MET A 35 0.19 -1.45 11.63
C MET A 35 -0.11 -2.44 12.77
N LEU A 36 -1.37 -2.87 12.92
CA LEU A 36 -1.75 -3.89 13.91
C LEU A 36 -1.22 -5.27 13.52
N THR A 37 -1.49 -5.71 12.29
CA THR A 37 -1.08 -7.04 11.81
C THR A 37 0.30 -7.04 11.16
N ASN A 38 0.90 -5.88 10.94
CA ASN A 38 2.08 -5.68 10.08
C ASN A 38 1.90 -6.26 8.66
N SER A 39 0.66 -6.33 8.17
CA SER A 39 0.36 -6.80 6.82
C SER A 39 0.48 -5.66 5.82
N ALA A 40 1.15 -5.91 4.69
CA ALA A 40 1.24 -4.98 3.58
C ALA A 40 0.41 -5.46 2.39
N HIS A 41 -0.39 -4.56 1.84
CA HIS A 41 -1.17 -4.76 0.63
C HIS A 41 -0.56 -3.93 -0.50
N PHE A 42 -0.23 -4.58 -1.61
CA PHE A 42 0.31 -3.94 -2.81
C PHE A 42 -0.75 -3.94 -3.91
N ILE A 43 -1.15 -2.76 -4.35
CA ILE A 43 -2.17 -2.58 -5.38
C ILE A 43 -1.50 -1.94 -6.59
N ALA A 44 -1.54 -2.63 -7.73
CA ALA A 44 -1.02 -2.08 -8.98
C ALA A 44 -2.00 -1.02 -9.52
N ILE A 45 -1.49 0.17 -9.82
CA ILE A 45 -2.26 1.30 -10.35
C ILE A 45 -1.81 1.59 -11.79
N LYS A 46 -2.77 1.92 -12.64
CA LYS A 46 -2.53 2.46 -13.99
C LYS A 46 -2.79 3.95 -13.93
N THR A 47 -1.80 4.75 -14.28
CA THR A 47 -1.96 6.18 -14.45
C THR A 47 -2.48 6.52 -15.85
#